data_AF-A9KJA4-F1
#
_entry.id   AF-A9KJA4-F1
#
_cell.length_a   1.000
_cell.length_b   1.000
_cell.length_c   1.000
_cell.angle_alpha   90.00
_cell.angle_beta   90.00
_cell.angle_gamma   90.00
#
_symmetry.space_group_name_H-M   'P 1'
#
loop_
_entity.id
_entity.type
_entity.pdbx_description
1 polymer ?
#
loop_
_entity_poly.entity_id
_entity_poly.type
_entity_poly.pdbx_seq_one_letter_code
_entity_poly.pdbx_strand_id
1 'polypeptide(L)'
;MGDFIQIGPNPTEVYDIVMNDSRFVNIMGNGEYMFFDKEIKKRYEMESEHQDWVINQLGTERMEKLKQVPLQRIVEIEDKKFLLVHARMNSVIDSPLLYEKKTLEEFIADYDVDVNYVLIGHTHLPLYAVHWNCKPILNPGSIGCGKDGIARFAIIELDDGLVNVTYNQLKYDKEKVIRDYRKNSVPYGEKFITMFY
;
A
#
# COMPACT_ATOMS: atom_id res chain seq x y z
N MET A 1 0.14 -2.58 2.89
CA MET A 1 0.99 -1.40 3.17
C MET A 1 0.30 -0.15 2.64
N GLY A 2 -0.92 0.16 3.09
CA GLY A 2 -1.75 1.22 2.49
C GLY A 2 -2.28 0.89 1.08
N ASP A 3 -3.00 1.85 0.49
CA ASP A 3 -3.60 1.84 -0.85
C ASP A 3 -4.51 0.62 -1.10
N PHE A 4 -5.50 0.45 -0.24
CA PHE A 4 -6.40 -0.71 -0.27
C PHE A 4 -7.84 -0.38 -0.68
N ILE A 5 -8.26 0.89 -0.74
CA ILE A 5 -9.63 1.26 -1.14
C ILE A 5 -9.76 2.14 -2.38
N GLN A 6 -8.65 2.67 -2.91
CA GLN A 6 -8.65 3.43 -4.15
C GLN A 6 -8.40 2.56 -5.39
N ILE A 7 -8.69 3.10 -6.58
CA ILE A 7 -8.53 2.48 -7.91
C ILE A 7 -9.45 1.27 -8.18
N GLY A 8 -9.58 0.34 -7.25
CA GLY A 8 -10.32 -0.91 -7.40
C GLY A 8 -11.84 -0.76 -7.43
N PRO A 9 -12.57 -1.76 -7.94
CA PRO A 9 -14.03 -1.68 -8.11
C PRO A 9 -14.84 -2.05 -6.87
N ASN A 10 -14.22 -2.59 -5.81
CA ASN A 10 -14.90 -3.17 -4.64
C ASN A 10 -14.38 -2.55 -3.32
N PRO A 11 -14.46 -1.22 -3.12
CA PRO A 11 -13.81 -0.54 -1.99
C PRO A 11 -14.42 -0.93 -0.63
N THR A 12 -15.72 -1.16 -0.56
CA THR A 12 -16.42 -1.50 0.68
C THR A 12 -16.10 -2.92 1.13
N GLU A 13 -16.08 -3.89 0.21
CA GLU A 13 -15.72 -5.27 0.49
C GLU A 13 -14.27 -5.39 0.96
N VAL A 14 -13.35 -4.68 0.29
CA VAL A 14 -11.94 -4.68 0.70
C VAL A 14 -11.79 -4.03 2.07
N TYR A 15 -12.43 -2.86 2.30
CA TYR A 15 -12.45 -2.22 3.60
C TYR A 15 -12.92 -3.20 4.69
N ASP A 16 -14.06 -3.85 4.48
CA ASP A 16 -14.66 -4.71 5.50
C ASP A 16 -13.79 -5.92 5.83
N ILE A 17 -13.01 -6.44 4.88
CA ILE A 17 -12.02 -7.49 5.12
C ILE A 17 -10.86 -6.94 5.94
N VAL A 18 -10.18 -5.90 5.44
CA VAL A 18 -8.88 -5.49 6.02
C VAL A 18 -9.04 -4.71 7.31
N MET A 19 -10.15 -3.99 7.51
CA MET A 19 -10.37 -3.15 8.70
C MET A 19 -11.10 -3.89 9.84
N ASN A 20 -11.86 -4.94 9.56
CA ASN A 20 -12.60 -5.69 10.59
C ASN A 20 -11.93 -7.00 11.02
N ASP A 21 -10.88 -7.44 10.32
CA ASP A 21 -10.11 -8.62 10.70
C ASP A 21 -8.85 -8.20 11.48
N SER A 22 -8.79 -8.64 12.75
CA SER A 22 -7.74 -8.27 13.69
C SER A 22 -6.34 -8.79 13.32
N ARG A 23 -6.25 -9.70 12.34
CA ARG A 23 -4.96 -10.20 11.83
C ARG A 23 -4.23 -9.14 10.97
N PHE A 24 -4.95 -8.14 10.47
CA PHE A 24 -4.35 -7.10 9.63
C PHE A 24 -3.81 -5.94 10.48
N VAL A 25 -2.53 -5.61 10.26
CA VAL A 25 -1.92 -4.39 10.78
C VAL A 25 -1.88 -3.35 9.66
N ASN A 26 -2.83 -2.43 9.68
CA ASN A 26 -3.00 -1.45 8.61
C ASN A 26 -2.27 -0.14 8.89
N ILE A 27 -1.66 0.39 7.84
CA ILE A 27 -1.20 1.77 7.72
C ILE A 27 -1.90 2.41 6.52
N MET A 28 -1.96 3.74 6.52
CA MET A 28 -2.59 4.53 5.45
C MET A 28 -1.64 4.67 4.26
N GLY A 29 -2.14 4.49 3.04
CA GLY A 29 -1.41 4.83 1.82
C GLY A 29 -1.76 6.22 1.32
N ASN A 30 -1.11 6.67 0.23
CA ASN A 30 -1.42 7.97 -0.34
C ASN A 30 -2.87 8.06 -0.82
N GLY A 31 -3.43 6.98 -1.36
CA GLY A 31 -4.81 6.91 -1.79
C GLY A 31 -5.75 7.24 -0.64
N GLU A 32 -5.64 6.57 0.49
CA GLU A 32 -6.48 6.88 1.65
C GLU A 32 -6.20 8.28 2.22
N TYR A 33 -4.93 8.69 2.26
CA TYR A 33 -4.52 9.99 2.81
C TYR A 33 -5.13 11.17 2.06
N MET A 34 -5.26 11.07 0.73
CA MET A 34 -5.87 12.10 -0.12
C MET A 34 -7.32 12.44 0.26
N PHE A 35 -8.05 11.54 0.93
CA PHE A 35 -9.40 11.85 1.39
C PHE A 35 -9.44 12.89 2.52
N PHE A 36 -8.36 13.02 3.27
CA PHE A 36 -8.31 13.81 4.50
C PHE A 36 -7.45 15.07 4.38
N ASP A 37 -6.55 15.14 3.40
CA ASP A 37 -5.75 16.32 3.12
C ASP A 37 -6.35 17.14 1.96
N LYS A 38 -6.83 18.36 2.27
CA LYS A 38 -7.49 19.24 1.30
C LYS A 38 -6.56 19.78 0.22
N GLU A 39 -5.31 20.08 0.57
CA GLU A 39 -4.35 20.65 -0.37
C GLU A 39 -3.86 19.59 -1.36
N ILE A 40 -3.63 18.37 -0.86
CA ILE A 40 -3.34 17.23 -1.72
C ILE A 40 -4.56 16.87 -2.56
N LYS A 41 -5.78 16.79 -1.98
CA LYS A 41 -6.99 16.53 -2.79
C LYS A 41 -7.12 17.50 -3.95
N LYS A 42 -6.86 18.79 -3.70
CA LYS A 42 -6.84 19.85 -4.73
C LYS A 42 -5.81 19.59 -5.84
N ARG A 43 -4.62 19.11 -5.47
CA ARG A 43 -3.56 18.76 -6.44
C ARG A 43 -3.97 17.62 -7.38
N TYR A 44 -4.85 16.72 -6.93
CA TYR A 44 -5.32 15.54 -7.67
C TYR A 44 -6.79 15.67 -8.13
N GLU A 45 -7.28 16.89 -8.35
CA GLU A 45 -8.67 17.19 -8.75
C GLU A 45 -9.16 16.40 -9.97
N MET A 46 -8.26 15.98 -10.87
CA MET A 46 -8.59 15.19 -12.07
C MET A 46 -9.21 13.81 -11.77
N GLU A 47 -9.12 13.32 -10.53
CA GLU A 47 -9.69 12.03 -10.11
C GLU A 47 -10.73 12.19 -9.00
N SER A 48 -11.23 13.41 -8.80
CA SER A 48 -12.21 13.76 -7.75
C SER A 48 -13.49 12.94 -7.82
N GLU A 49 -14.00 12.62 -9.02
CA GLU A 49 -15.22 11.81 -9.18
C GLU A 49 -15.05 10.39 -8.61
N HIS A 50 -13.90 9.75 -8.83
CA HIS A 50 -13.61 8.44 -8.26
C HIS A 50 -13.46 8.50 -6.75
N GLN A 51 -12.77 9.52 -6.25
CA GLN A 51 -12.61 9.71 -4.82
C GLN A 51 -13.96 9.90 -4.11
N ASP A 52 -14.82 10.74 -4.66
CA ASP A 52 -16.16 10.98 -4.11
C ASP A 52 -17.03 9.72 -4.22
N TRP A 53 -16.89 8.93 -5.29
CA TRP A 53 -17.52 7.62 -5.41
C TRP A 53 -17.07 6.66 -4.29
N VAL A 54 -15.76 6.54 -4.03
CA VAL A 54 -15.24 5.69 -2.93
C VAL A 54 -15.76 6.17 -1.57
N ILE A 55 -15.74 7.48 -1.30
CA ILE A 55 -16.25 8.07 -0.04
C ILE A 55 -17.73 7.71 0.15
N ASN A 56 -18.53 7.82 -0.92
CA ASN A 56 -19.95 7.48 -0.89
C ASN A 56 -20.18 5.97 -0.68
N GLN A 57 -19.37 5.09 -1.27
CA GLN A 57 -19.45 3.64 -1.05
C GLN A 57 -19.14 3.25 0.40
N LEU A 58 -18.12 3.87 1.00
CA LEU A 58 -17.72 3.59 2.38
C LEU A 58 -18.76 4.12 3.39
N GLY A 59 -19.31 5.31 3.13
CA GLY A 59 -20.20 6.01 4.04
C GLY A 59 -19.49 6.55 5.28
N THR A 60 -20.20 7.36 6.06
CA THR A 60 -19.62 8.15 7.16
C THR A 60 -18.92 7.29 8.21
N GLU A 61 -19.52 6.17 8.63
CA GLU A 61 -18.96 5.33 9.70
C GLU A 61 -17.58 4.74 9.31
N ARG A 62 -17.46 4.19 8.10
CA ARG A 62 -16.21 3.60 7.63
C ARG A 62 -15.15 4.68 7.40
N MET A 63 -15.55 5.84 6.88
CA MET A 63 -14.64 6.98 6.70
C MET A 63 -14.08 7.52 8.01
N GLU A 64 -14.90 7.62 9.07
CA GLU A 64 -14.42 8.06 10.39
C GLU A 64 -13.43 7.06 11.00
N LYS A 65 -13.67 5.76 10.83
CA LYS A 65 -12.72 4.72 11.23
C LYS A 65 -11.45 4.74 10.38
N LEU A 66 -11.57 4.94 9.07
CA LEU A 66 -10.43 5.03 8.15
C LEU A 66 -9.48 6.16 8.52
N LYS A 67 -10.03 7.31 8.94
CA LYS A 67 -9.28 8.48 9.39
C LYS A 67 -8.37 8.20 10.59
N GLN A 68 -8.65 7.13 11.36
CA GLN A 68 -7.84 6.72 12.51
C GLN A 68 -6.68 5.78 12.13
N VAL A 69 -6.60 5.34 10.86
CA VAL A 69 -5.49 4.49 10.40
C VAL A 69 -4.20 5.34 10.38
N PRO A 70 -3.13 4.91 11.07
CA PRO A 70 -1.91 5.71 11.15
C PRO A 70 -1.12 5.66 9.85
N LEU A 71 -0.31 6.69 9.59
CA LEU A 71 0.61 6.75 8.44
C LEU A 71 1.77 5.75 8.56
N GLN A 72 2.16 5.42 9.79
CA GLN A 72 3.26 4.52 10.08
C GLN A 72 2.97 3.69 11.35
N ARG A 73 3.60 2.52 11.44
CA ARG A 73 3.58 1.67 12.65
C ARG A 73 4.94 1.03 12.85
N ILE A 74 5.29 0.76 14.10
CA ILE A 74 6.34 -0.21 14.42
C ILE A 74 5.64 -1.44 15.01
N VAL A 75 5.93 -2.60 14.45
CA VAL A 75 5.42 -3.89 14.92
C VAL A 75 6.59 -4.70 15.43
N GLU A 76 6.44 -5.29 16.61
CA GLU A 76 7.42 -6.20 17.18
C GLU A 76 6.87 -7.63 17.11
N ILE A 77 7.63 -8.52 16.49
CA ILE A 77 7.33 -9.95 16.41
C ILE A 77 8.60 -10.67 16.85
N GLU A 78 8.48 -11.50 17.88
CA GLU A 78 9.63 -12.06 18.60
C GLU A 78 10.59 -10.96 19.10
N ASP A 79 11.85 -10.98 18.68
CA ASP A 79 12.86 -9.98 19.03
C ASP A 79 13.14 -8.98 17.90
N LYS A 80 12.28 -8.95 16.85
CA LYS A 80 12.47 -8.10 15.66
C LYS A 80 11.42 -7.00 15.57
N LYS A 81 11.89 -5.77 15.37
CA LYS A 81 11.08 -4.58 15.08
C LYS A 81 11.00 -4.34 13.58
N PHE A 82 9.78 -4.15 13.09
CA PHE A 82 9.45 -3.83 11.70
C PHE A 82 8.82 -2.45 11.63
N LEU A 83 9.45 -1.52 10.91
CA LEU A 83 8.81 -0.26 10.54
C LEU A 83 7.90 -0.52 9.33
N LEU A 84 6.64 -0.13 9.43
CA LEU A 84 5.68 -0.13 8.34
C LEU A 84 5.40 1.31 7.94
N VAL A 85 5.73 1.69 6.71
CA VAL A 85 5.41 2.99 6.11
C VAL A 85 5.02 2.81 4.64
N HIS A 86 4.08 3.58 4.11
CA HIS A 86 3.62 3.35 2.74
C HIS A 86 4.68 3.72 1.68
N ALA A 87 5.27 4.91 1.79
CA ALA A 87 6.28 5.40 0.85
C ALA A 87 7.56 5.83 1.59
N ARG A 88 7.59 7.04 2.13
CA ARG A 88 8.71 7.59 2.93
C ARG A 88 8.24 7.91 4.34
N MET A 89 9.17 7.95 5.31
CA MET A 89 8.84 8.32 6.69
C MET A 89 8.22 9.71 6.81
N ASN A 90 8.74 10.66 6.03
CA ASN A 90 8.33 12.06 6.09
C ASN A 90 7.31 12.43 5.00
N SER A 91 6.92 11.47 4.15
CA SER A 91 5.96 11.71 3.08
C SER A 91 5.30 10.43 2.62
N VAL A 92 3.97 10.37 2.76
CA VAL A 92 3.16 9.27 2.21
C VAL A 92 2.97 9.40 0.69
N ILE A 93 3.17 10.62 0.14
CA ILE A 93 2.92 10.95 -1.27
C ILE A 93 4.18 10.78 -2.14
N ASP A 94 5.34 11.17 -1.62
CA ASP A 94 6.56 11.22 -2.43
C ASP A 94 7.13 9.82 -2.66
N SER A 95 7.67 9.61 -3.85
CA SER A 95 8.26 8.32 -4.21
C SER A 95 9.49 8.03 -3.34
N PRO A 96 9.74 6.74 -2.98
CA PRO A 96 10.96 6.38 -2.27
C PRO A 96 12.20 6.86 -3.03
N LEU A 97 13.19 7.39 -2.29
CA LEU A 97 14.36 8.08 -2.87
C LEU A 97 15.13 7.25 -3.92
N LEU A 98 15.10 5.92 -3.81
CA LEU A 98 15.69 5.01 -4.79
C LEU A 98 15.20 5.28 -6.22
N TYR A 99 13.93 5.69 -6.37
CA TYR A 99 13.30 5.98 -7.65
C TYR A 99 13.45 7.45 -8.07
N GLU A 100 13.99 8.30 -7.20
CA GLU A 100 14.32 9.71 -7.46
C GLU A 100 15.80 9.89 -7.86
N LYS A 101 16.46 8.81 -8.29
CA LYS A 101 17.88 8.79 -8.67
C LYS A 101 18.83 9.19 -7.54
N LYS A 102 18.44 8.94 -6.29
CA LYS A 102 19.33 9.03 -5.13
C LYS A 102 20.15 7.76 -4.96
N THR A 103 21.21 7.86 -4.17
CA THR A 103 22.04 6.71 -3.82
C THR A 103 21.29 5.72 -2.93
N LEU A 104 21.74 4.46 -2.90
CA LEU A 104 21.21 3.44 -2.00
C LEU A 104 21.36 3.85 -0.53
N GLU A 105 22.46 4.53 -0.19
CA GLU A 105 22.72 5.06 1.15
C GLU A 105 21.70 6.14 1.53
N GLU A 106 21.47 7.14 0.69
CA GLU A 106 20.43 8.16 0.91
C GLU A 106 19.04 7.52 1.05
N PHE A 107 18.72 6.54 0.20
CA PHE A 107 17.45 5.82 0.28
C PHE A 107 17.26 5.11 1.62
N ILE A 108 18.28 4.42 2.13
CA ILE A 108 18.12 3.71 3.40
C ILE A 108 18.15 4.68 4.60
N ALA A 109 18.95 5.75 4.52
CA ALA A 109 19.00 6.79 5.53
C ALA A 109 17.68 7.57 5.66
N ASP A 110 16.81 7.55 4.64
CA ASP A 110 15.45 8.12 4.71
C ASP A 110 14.54 7.41 5.73
N TYR A 111 14.97 6.24 6.23
CA TYR A 111 14.26 5.42 7.22
C TYR A 111 15.09 5.22 8.51
N ASP A 112 15.69 6.31 9.01
CA ASP A 112 16.58 6.28 10.19
C ASP A 112 15.82 6.17 11.53
N VAL A 113 15.35 4.95 11.83
CA VAL A 113 14.69 4.60 13.11
C VAL A 113 15.27 3.31 13.67
N ASP A 114 15.38 3.18 15.00
CA ASP A 114 15.84 1.95 15.66
C ASP A 114 14.88 0.75 15.45
N VAL A 115 15.03 0.08 14.29
CA VAL A 115 14.27 -1.10 13.86
C VAL A 115 15.19 -2.06 13.10
N ASN A 116 14.79 -3.33 13.01
CA ASN A 116 15.54 -4.35 12.29
C ASN A 116 15.22 -4.36 10.79
N TYR A 117 13.98 -4.05 10.42
CA TYR A 117 13.50 -4.09 9.03
C TYR A 117 12.57 -2.91 8.73
N VAL A 118 12.59 -2.44 7.48
CA VAL A 118 11.63 -1.45 6.98
C VAL A 118 10.80 -2.10 5.88
N LEU A 119 9.49 -2.03 6.03
CA LEU A 119 8.53 -2.45 5.03
C LEU A 119 7.97 -1.18 4.36
N ILE A 120 8.02 -1.15 3.03
CA ILE A 120 7.46 -0.09 2.19
C ILE A 120 6.46 -0.66 1.16
N GLY A 121 5.69 0.21 0.54
CA GLY A 121 4.76 -0.09 -0.55
C GLY A 121 4.91 0.91 -1.70
N HIS A 122 3.80 1.53 -2.12
CA HIS A 122 3.73 2.65 -3.07
C HIS A 122 4.14 2.34 -4.53
N THR A 123 5.30 1.75 -4.77
CA THR A 123 5.84 1.56 -6.14
C THR A 123 5.27 0.36 -6.87
N HIS A 124 4.56 -0.53 -6.16
CA HIS A 124 4.02 -1.80 -6.66
C HIS A 124 5.07 -2.82 -7.13
N LEU A 125 6.36 -2.52 -6.98
CA LEU A 125 7.47 -3.36 -7.44
C LEU A 125 8.12 -4.08 -6.25
N PRO A 126 8.28 -5.41 -6.31
CA PRO A 126 9.05 -6.14 -5.31
C PRO A 126 10.47 -5.58 -5.18
N LEU A 127 10.92 -5.37 -3.94
CA LEU A 127 12.24 -4.85 -3.63
C LEU A 127 12.77 -5.53 -2.38
N TYR A 128 14.02 -6.00 -2.41
CA TYR A 128 14.80 -6.37 -1.24
C TYR A 128 16.14 -5.63 -1.31
N ALA A 129 16.24 -4.51 -0.59
CA ALA A 129 17.41 -3.62 -0.61
C ALA A 129 18.18 -3.75 0.71
N VAL A 130 19.49 -4.04 0.61
CA VAL A 130 20.39 -4.18 1.76
C VAL A 130 21.65 -3.38 1.52
N HIS A 131 22.16 -2.74 2.57
CA HIS A 131 23.45 -2.03 2.56
C HIS A 131 24.22 -2.39 3.83
N TRP A 132 25.55 -2.48 3.75
CA TRP A 132 26.41 -3.06 4.80
C TRP A 132 26.31 -2.36 6.17
N ASN A 133 25.91 -1.09 6.21
CA ASN A 133 25.77 -0.29 7.44
C ASN A 133 24.32 0.00 7.82
N CYS A 134 23.33 -0.61 7.15
CA CYS A 134 21.95 -0.21 7.30
C CYS A 134 20.97 -1.38 7.35
N LYS A 135 19.75 -1.09 7.82
CA LYS A 135 18.67 -2.07 7.94
C LYS A 135 18.08 -2.43 6.57
N PRO A 136 17.66 -3.70 6.32
CA PRO A 136 17.03 -4.07 5.06
C PRO A 136 15.70 -3.34 4.85
N ILE A 137 15.44 -2.96 3.59
CA ILE A 137 14.17 -2.38 3.16
C ILE A 137 13.50 -3.34 2.19
N LEU A 138 12.24 -3.66 2.49
CA LEU A 138 11.42 -4.61 1.74
C LEU A 138 10.21 -3.91 1.16
N ASN A 139 9.93 -4.17 -0.11
CA ASN A 139 8.64 -3.88 -0.73
C ASN A 139 8.04 -5.19 -1.23
N PRO A 140 6.88 -5.65 -0.76
CA PRO A 140 6.28 -6.92 -1.18
C PRO A 140 5.75 -6.89 -2.63
N GLY A 141 5.69 -5.71 -3.26
CA GLY A 141 5.01 -5.48 -4.53
C GLY A 141 3.56 -5.06 -4.31
N SER A 142 2.68 -5.41 -5.25
CA SER A 142 1.24 -5.08 -5.17
C SER A 142 0.35 -6.31 -5.30
N ILE A 143 -0.69 -6.34 -4.47
CA ILE A 143 -1.75 -7.36 -4.53
C ILE A 143 -2.74 -7.04 -5.65
N GLY A 144 -3.08 -5.76 -5.86
CA GLY A 144 -4.20 -5.33 -6.71
C GLY A 144 -3.84 -4.46 -7.92
N CYS A 145 -2.59 -3.99 -8.04
CA CYS A 145 -2.17 -3.10 -9.12
C CYS A 145 -1.11 -3.78 -10.00
N GLY A 146 -1.54 -4.49 -11.04
CA GLY A 146 -0.67 -5.17 -12.00
C GLY A 146 -1.40 -5.76 -13.20
N LYS A 147 -0.93 -5.45 -14.42
CA LYS A 147 -1.58 -5.79 -15.70
C LYS A 147 -1.70 -7.30 -16.01
N ASP A 148 -0.97 -8.12 -15.27
CA ASP A 148 -0.79 -9.54 -15.57
C ASP A 148 -1.77 -10.46 -14.82
N GLY A 149 -2.66 -9.90 -14.00
CA GLY A 149 -3.53 -10.73 -13.16
C GLY A 149 -2.75 -11.49 -12.08
N ILE A 150 -1.61 -10.94 -11.64
CA ILE A 150 -0.73 -11.53 -10.64
C ILE A 150 -0.68 -10.63 -9.39
N ALA A 151 -1.18 -11.17 -8.28
CA ALA A 151 -0.99 -10.59 -6.96
C ALA A 151 0.41 -10.95 -6.45
N ARG A 152 1.16 -9.95 -5.98
CA ARG A 152 2.52 -10.09 -5.44
C ARG A 152 2.52 -9.74 -3.96
N PHE A 153 3.20 -10.55 -3.18
CA PHE A 153 3.36 -10.35 -1.74
C PHE A 153 4.65 -10.98 -1.25
N ALA A 154 5.05 -10.66 -0.02
CA ALA A 154 6.17 -11.30 0.65
C ALA A 154 5.68 -12.00 1.92
N ILE A 155 6.34 -13.10 2.26
CA ILE A 155 6.20 -13.79 3.55
C ILE A 155 7.54 -13.62 4.27
N ILE A 156 7.48 -13.18 5.52
CA ILE A 156 8.62 -13.12 6.43
C ILE A 156 8.36 -14.16 7.52
N GLU A 157 9.23 -15.16 7.60
CA GLU A 157 9.20 -16.20 8.62
C GLU A 157 10.34 -15.94 9.61
N LEU A 158 10.01 -16.01 10.89
CA LEU A 158 10.95 -15.91 12.00
C LEU A 158 11.02 -17.28 12.67
N ASP A 159 12.24 -17.80 12.82
CA ASP A 159 12.48 -19.09 13.46
C ASP A 159 13.86 -19.07 14.14
N ASP A 160 13.89 -19.18 15.46
CA ASP A 160 15.12 -19.18 16.29
C ASP A 160 16.11 -18.05 15.94
N GLY A 161 15.58 -16.84 15.75
CA GLY A 161 16.36 -15.64 15.40
C GLY A 161 16.82 -15.58 13.93
N LEU A 162 16.54 -16.60 13.12
CA LEU A 162 16.70 -16.57 11.67
C LEU A 162 15.50 -15.88 11.03
N VAL A 163 15.78 -15.15 9.94
CA VAL A 163 14.75 -14.45 9.16
C VAL A 163 14.79 -14.96 7.73
N ASN A 164 13.71 -15.61 7.31
CA ASN A 164 13.51 -16.03 5.93
C ASN A 164 12.51 -15.11 5.26
N VAL A 165 12.90 -14.52 4.13
CA VAL A 165 12.05 -13.62 3.34
C VAL A 165 11.81 -14.26 1.99
N THR A 166 10.55 -14.54 1.67
CA THR A 166 10.16 -15.12 0.38
C THR A 166 9.18 -14.23 -0.36
N TYR A 167 9.45 -13.99 -1.65
CA TYR A 167 8.57 -13.26 -2.55
C TYR A 167 7.70 -14.24 -3.31
N ASN A 168 6.40 -14.06 -3.19
CA ASN A 168 5.39 -14.97 -3.68
C ASN A 168 4.44 -14.26 -4.64
N GLN A 169 3.83 -15.07 -5.50
CA GLN A 169 2.90 -14.59 -6.51
C GLN A 169 1.72 -15.55 -6.67
N LEU A 170 0.53 -14.99 -6.84
CA LEU A 170 -0.71 -15.74 -7.04
C LEU A 170 -1.49 -15.17 -8.23
N LYS A 171 -2.00 -16.07 -9.08
CA LYS A 171 -2.92 -15.68 -10.15
C LYS A 171 -4.31 -15.45 -9.59
N TYR A 172 -5.00 -14.44 -10.10
CA TYR A 172 -6.41 -14.20 -9.84
C TYR A 172 -7.20 -14.03 -11.15
N ASP A 173 -8.53 -14.16 -11.09
CA ASP A 173 -9.40 -13.93 -12.24
C ASP A 173 -9.50 -12.41 -12.51
N LYS A 174 -8.62 -11.90 -13.37
CA LYS A 174 -8.65 -10.49 -13.77
C LYS A 174 -9.91 -10.10 -14.55
N GLU A 175 -10.51 -11.05 -15.27
CA GLU A 175 -11.75 -10.81 -16.00
C GLU A 175 -12.90 -10.58 -15.03
N LYS A 176 -12.88 -11.22 -13.85
CA LYS A 176 -13.82 -10.89 -12.77
C LYS A 176 -13.67 -9.45 -12.33
N VAL A 177 -12.44 -8.96 -12.14
CA VAL A 177 -12.20 -7.58 -11.72
C VAL A 177 -12.71 -6.59 -12.78
N ILE A 178 -12.44 -6.85 -14.06
CA ILE A 178 -12.95 -6.04 -15.19
C ILE A 178 -14.50 -6.05 -15.21
N ARG A 179 -15.13 -7.19 -14.96
CA ARG A 179 -16.60 -7.27 -14.83
C ARG A 179 -17.12 -6.45 -13.66
N ASP A 180 -16.46 -6.50 -12.50
CA ASP A 180 -16.84 -5.73 -11.31
C ASP A 180 -16.74 -4.22 -11.58
N TYR A 181 -15.70 -3.75 -12.29
CA TYR A 181 -15.59 -2.34 -12.72
C TYR A 181 -16.82 -1.85 -13.49
N ARG A 182 -17.25 -2.63 -14.50
CA ARG A 182 -18.40 -2.27 -15.34
C ARG A 182 -19.72 -2.39 -14.59
N LYS A 183 -19.89 -3.46 -13.79
CA LYS A 183 -21.07 -3.68 -12.96
C LYS A 183 -21.29 -2.54 -11.97
N ASN A 184 -20.22 -2.10 -11.32
CA ASN A 184 -20.28 -1.07 -10.28
C ASN A 184 -20.23 0.36 -10.85
N SER A 185 -20.13 0.50 -12.18
CA SER A 185 -20.06 1.78 -12.88
C SER A 185 -19.00 2.72 -12.27
N VAL A 186 -17.81 2.17 -12.02
CA VAL A 186 -16.71 2.87 -11.35
C VAL A 186 -16.27 4.07 -12.19
N PRO A 187 -16.22 5.29 -11.63
CA PRO A 187 -15.71 6.45 -12.34
C PRO A 187 -14.28 6.22 -12.84
N TYR A 188 -14.01 6.59 -14.09
CA TYR A 188 -12.75 6.29 -14.77
C TYR A 188 -12.40 4.78 -14.87
N GLY A 189 -13.37 3.87 -14.72
CA GLY A 189 -13.14 2.42 -14.73
C GLY A 189 -12.38 1.92 -15.96
N GLU A 190 -12.73 2.34 -17.18
CA GLU A 190 -12.02 1.93 -18.40
C GLU A 190 -10.57 2.46 -18.46
N LYS A 191 -10.30 3.64 -17.87
CA LYS A 191 -8.94 4.17 -17.70
C LYS A 191 -8.15 3.29 -16.74
N PHE A 192 -8.71 2.96 -15.58
CA PHE A 192 -8.07 2.08 -14.60
C PHE A 192 -7.84 0.67 -15.15
N ILE A 193 -8.81 0.10 -15.87
CA ILE A 193 -8.65 -1.18 -16.57
C ILE A 193 -7.44 -1.11 -17.51
N THR A 194 -7.35 -0.11 -18.39
CA THR A 194 -6.22 0.04 -19.33
C THR A 194 -4.86 0.22 -18.64
N MET A 195 -4.85 0.88 -17.48
CA MET A 195 -3.64 1.13 -16.71
C MET A 195 -3.18 -0.08 -15.90
N PHE A 196 -4.11 -0.88 -15.36
CA PHE A 196 -3.82 -1.87 -14.32
C PHE A 196 -4.23 -3.31 -14.64
N TYR A 197 -4.95 -3.61 -15.72
CA TYR A 197 -5.50 -4.93 -16.05
C TYR A 197 -5.40 -5.29 -17.55
#